data_AF-A0A9R0DPU9-F1
#
_entry.id   AF-A0A9R0DPU9-F1
#
_cell.length_a   1.000
_cell.length_b   1.000
_cell.length_c   1.000
_cell.angle_alpha   90.00
_cell.angle_beta   90.00
_cell.angle_gamma   90.00
#
_symmetry.space_group_name_H-M   'P 1'
#
loop_
_entity.id
_entity.type
_entity.pdbx_description
1 polymer ?
#
loop_
_entity_poly.entity_id
_entity_poly.type
_entity_poly.pdbx_seq_one_letter_code
_entity_poly.pdbx_strand_id
1 'polypeptide(L)'
;MESVENDGKGKGKSTAGLATVEAIRPVLDDWLGRKHGSLSFRVTQVLSGHGCFGKYLCRIDREPDARCHHCVHCGEDTAQHTLAECVAWEEQRRVLTNEIGGDLSLPAVVRKMVDSAESWDAVVSFCEDVISQKETAERERDISTPLPARSRRTGRRRRADNALFQPP
;
A
#
# COMPACT_ATOMS: atom_id res chain seq x y z
N MET A 1 5.92 -48.40 -13.86
CA MET A 1 4.61 -47.99 -13.32
C MET A 1 4.88 -46.87 -12.36
N GLU A 2 4.50 -45.66 -12.77
CA GLU A 2 4.82 -44.37 -12.14
C GLU A 2 4.43 -44.33 -10.66
N SER A 3 5.39 -43.90 -9.85
CA SER A 3 5.14 -43.33 -8.52
C SER A 3 4.56 -41.94 -8.72
N VAL A 4 3.29 -41.75 -8.39
CA VAL A 4 2.67 -40.43 -8.36
C VAL A 4 3.04 -39.78 -7.01
N GLU A 5 4.04 -38.91 -7.02
CA GLU A 5 4.34 -38.04 -5.89
C GLU A 5 3.24 -36.97 -5.78
N ASN A 6 2.53 -37.02 -4.66
CA ASN A 6 1.45 -36.11 -4.32
C ASN A 6 2.07 -34.84 -3.71
N ASP A 7 2.33 -33.82 -4.54
CA ASP A 7 2.80 -32.52 -4.08
C ASP A 7 1.67 -31.74 -3.40
N GLY A 8 1.47 -32.06 -2.12
CA GLY A 8 0.66 -31.28 -1.20
C GLY A 8 1.27 -29.91 -0.99
N LYS A 9 0.93 -28.95 -1.87
CA LYS A 9 1.27 -27.53 -1.74
C LYS A 9 0.71 -27.00 -0.42
N GLY A 10 1.54 -26.97 0.61
CA GLY A 10 1.21 -26.46 1.93
C GLY A 10 0.66 -25.04 1.81
N LYS A 11 -0.58 -24.83 2.26
CA LYS A 11 -1.14 -23.50 2.45
C LYS A 11 -0.34 -22.82 3.55
N GLY A 12 0.68 -22.04 3.16
CA GLY A 12 1.40 -21.16 4.08
C GLY A 12 0.41 -20.29 4.85
N LYS A 13 0.67 -20.08 6.15
CA LYS A 13 -0.16 -19.22 7.00
C LYS A 13 -0.31 -17.86 6.31
N SER A 14 -1.55 -17.36 6.20
CA SER A 14 -1.82 -16.03 5.65
C SER A 14 -1.12 -14.98 6.51
N THR A 15 -0.13 -14.29 5.93
CA THR A 15 0.55 -13.14 6.55
C THR A 15 -0.20 -11.82 6.29
N ALA A 16 -1.37 -11.88 5.65
CA ALA A 16 -2.15 -10.70 5.33
C ALA A 16 -2.58 -9.96 6.62
N GLY A 17 -2.28 -8.66 6.67
CA GLY A 17 -2.60 -7.82 7.83
C GLY A 17 -1.68 -7.98 9.04
N LEU A 18 -0.73 -8.93 9.04
CA LEU A 18 0.17 -9.14 10.17
C LEU A 18 0.98 -7.88 10.51
N ALA A 19 1.59 -7.25 9.49
CA ALA A 19 2.35 -6.02 9.67
C ALA A 19 1.52 -4.87 10.26
N THR A 20 0.25 -4.74 9.83
CA THR A 20 -0.69 -3.75 10.38
C THR A 20 -0.96 -4.03 11.87
N VAL A 21 -1.22 -5.29 12.20
CA VAL A 21 -1.50 -5.70 13.58
C VAL A 21 -0.27 -5.50 14.45
N GLU A 22 0.93 -5.85 13.98
CA GLU A 22 2.19 -5.64 14.69
C GLU A 22 2.50 -4.16 14.92
N ALA A 23 2.15 -3.29 13.96
CA ALA A 23 2.36 -1.85 14.09
C ALA A 23 1.36 -1.18 15.06
N ILE A 24 0.08 -1.56 15.02
CA ILE A 24 -0.98 -0.91 15.81
C ILE A 24 -1.12 -1.51 17.21
N ARG A 25 -0.98 -2.83 17.37
CA ARG A 25 -1.24 -3.52 18.66
C ARG A 25 -0.50 -2.87 19.85
N PRO A 26 0.78 -2.47 19.74
CA PRO A 26 1.49 -1.86 20.87
C PRO A 26 0.91 -0.50 21.32
N VAL A 27 0.15 0.17 20.48
CA VAL A 27 -0.46 1.49 20.72
C VAL A 27 -1.97 1.47 20.53
N LEU A 28 -2.60 0.31 20.72
CA LEU A 28 -4.02 0.11 20.37
C LEU A 28 -4.95 1.03 21.17
N ASP A 29 -4.67 1.22 22.47
CA ASP A 29 -5.50 2.06 23.33
C ASP A 29 -5.43 3.53 22.89
N ASP A 30 -4.24 4.05 22.59
CA ASP A 30 -4.06 5.41 22.07
C ASP A 30 -4.67 5.56 20.67
N TRP A 31 -4.52 4.53 19.83
CA TRP A 31 -5.11 4.48 18.49
C TRP A 31 -6.64 4.59 18.51
N LEU A 32 -7.30 3.99 19.50
CA LEU A 32 -8.74 4.05 19.69
C LEU A 32 -9.18 5.32 20.44
N GLY A 33 -8.36 5.81 21.38
CA GLY A 33 -8.67 6.94 22.24
C GLY A 33 -8.34 8.33 21.65
N ARG A 34 -7.58 8.39 20.55
CA ARG A 34 -7.23 9.64 19.87
C ARG A 34 -8.46 10.44 19.45
N LYS A 35 -8.35 11.77 19.54
CA LYS A 35 -9.40 12.73 19.13
C LYS A 35 -9.15 13.36 17.77
N HIS A 36 -8.02 13.04 17.15
CA HIS A 36 -7.56 13.58 15.88
C HIS A 36 -7.35 12.47 14.86
N GLY A 37 -7.31 12.86 13.59
CA GLY A 37 -6.93 12.00 12.48
C GLY A 37 -8.06 11.13 11.93
N SER A 38 -8.13 11.02 10.61
CA SER A 38 -8.95 10.01 9.93
C SER A 38 -8.08 9.20 8.98
N LEU A 39 -8.46 7.94 8.75
CA LEU A 39 -7.76 7.09 7.80
C LEU A 39 -8.26 7.42 6.39
N SER A 40 -7.39 8.00 5.58
CA SER A 40 -7.64 8.08 4.14
C SER A 40 -7.47 6.71 3.49
N PHE A 41 -7.99 6.57 2.26
CA PHE A 41 -7.80 5.36 1.46
C PHE A 41 -6.32 5.05 1.23
N ARG A 42 -5.49 6.09 1.03
CA ARG A 42 -4.06 5.96 0.75
C ARG A 42 -3.25 5.63 2.00
N VAL A 43 -3.60 6.21 3.15
CA VAL A 43 -3.03 5.79 4.44
C VAL A 43 -3.37 4.32 4.71
N THR A 44 -4.61 3.90 4.46
CA THR A 44 -5.03 2.51 4.66
C THR A 44 -4.25 1.54 3.76
N GLN A 45 -3.94 1.93 2.52
CA GLN A 45 -3.06 1.15 1.64
C GLN A 45 -1.67 0.96 2.25
N VAL A 46 -1.04 2.03 2.74
CA VAL A 46 0.28 1.97 3.39
C VAL A 46 0.25 1.06 4.61
N LEU A 47 -0.72 1.24 5.51
CA LEU A 47 -0.85 0.44 6.73
C LEU A 47 -1.05 -1.06 6.44
N SER A 48 -1.76 -1.40 5.36
CA SER A 48 -2.06 -2.78 4.98
C SER A 48 -1.04 -3.40 4.01
N GLY A 49 -0.19 -2.59 3.40
CA GLY A 49 0.65 -3.00 2.27
C GLY A 49 -0.14 -3.45 1.04
N HIS A 50 -1.40 -3.00 0.89
CA HIS A 50 -2.26 -3.32 -0.25
C HIS A 50 -2.34 -2.18 -1.27
N GLY A 51 -2.97 -2.44 -2.41
CA GLY A 51 -3.33 -1.40 -3.38
C GLY A 51 -2.37 -1.33 -4.55
N CYS A 52 -1.64 -0.23 -4.71
CA CYS A 52 -0.75 0.00 -5.86
C CYS A 52 0.69 -0.55 -5.69
N PHE A 53 0.98 -1.21 -4.56
CA PHE A 53 2.31 -1.80 -4.33
C PHE A 53 2.55 -3.04 -5.20
N GLY A 54 3.68 -3.07 -5.91
CA GLY A 54 4.09 -4.19 -6.77
C GLY A 54 4.04 -5.56 -6.09
N LYS A 55 4.48 -5.69 -4.82
CA LYS A 55 4.36 -6.95 -4.07
C LYS A 55 2.92 -7.43 -3.93
N TYR A 56 2.00 -6.50 -3.64
CA TYR A 56 0.58 -6.82 -3.55
C TYR A 56 0.00 -7.18 -4.91
N LEU A 57 0.32 -6.41 -5.95
CA LEU A 57 -0.17 -6.61 -7.31
C LEU A 57 0.30 -7.94 -7.89
N CYS A 58 1.56 -8.33 -7.66
CA CYS A 58 2.11 -9.63 -8.04
C CYS A 58 1.38 -10.78 -7.34
N ARG A 59 1.12 -10.66 -6.04
CA ARG A 59 0.36 -11.68 -5.27
C ARG A 59 -1.05 -11.93 -5.80
N ILE A 60 -1.67 -10.96 -6.46
CA ILE A 60 -3.01 -11.08 -7.05
C ILE A 60 -2.98 -11.23 -8.58
N ASP A 61 -1.84 -11.65 -9.13
CA ASP A 61 -1.59 -11.90 -10.55
C ASP A 61 -1.86 -10.68 -11.46
N ARG A 62 -1.73 -9.46 -10.92
CA ARG A 62 -1.87 -8.21 -11.68
C ARG A 62 -0.53 -7.64 -12.16
N GLU A 63 0.58 -8.01 -11.54
CA GLU A 63 1.94 -7.71 -12.03
C GLU A 63 2.72 -9.02 -12.16
N PRO A 64 3.62 -9.15 -13.15
CA PRO A 64 4.40 -10.38 -13.33
C PRO A 64 5.45 -10.58 -12.23
N ASP A 65 5.87 -9.51 -11.57
CA ASP A 65 6.85 -9.52 -10.50
C ASP A 65 6.53 -8.46 -9.44
N ALA A 66 7.20 -8.54 -8.29
CA ALA A 66 6.97 -7.66 -7.16
C ALA A 66 7.79 -6.35 -7.20
N ARG A 67 8.49 -6.03 -8.29
CA ARG A 67 9.52 -4.98 -8.28
C ARG A 67 8.93 -3.58 -8.19
N CYS A 68 9.73 -2.65 -7.69
CA CYS A 68 9.38 -1.23 -7.73
C CYS A 68 9.59 -0.66 -9.13
N HIS A 69 8.53 -0.07 -9.70
CA HIS A 69 8.62 0.61 -11.00
C HIS A 69 9.20 2.03 -10.91
N HIS A 70 9.37 2.56 -9.71
CA HIS A 70 9.81 3.94 -9.49
C HIS A 70 11.32 4.05 -9.23
N CYS A 71 12.01 2.94 -8.99
CA CYS A 71 13.45 2.95 -8.79
C CYS A 71 14.11 1.73 -9.45
N VAL A 72 15.34 1.91 -9.92
CA VAL A 72 16.09 0.89 -10.68
C VAL A 72 16.77 -0.13 -9.75
N HIS A 73 17.09 0.27 -8.53
CA HIS A 73 18.05 -0.45 -7.68
C HIS A 73 17.46 -1.14 -6.45
N CYS A 74 16.15 -1.05 -6.21
CA CYS A 74 15.61 -1.44 -4.90
C CYS A 74 14.41 -2.37 -5.01
N GLY A 75 14.61 -3.60 -4.52
CA GLY A 75 13.65 -4.39 -3.75
C GLY A 75 12.29 -4.75 -4.34
N GLU A 76 11.56 -5.55 -3.57
CA GLU A 76 10.11 -5.70 -3.74
C GLU A 76 9.42 -4.37 -3.36
N ASP A 77 8.49 -3.91 -4.19
CA ASP A 77 7.68 -2.75 -3.91
C ASP A 77 6.70 -3.04 -2.77
N THR A 78 7.11 -2.69 -1.57
CA THR A 78 6.33 -2.78 -0.33
C THR A 78 6.00 -1.39 0.19
N ALA A 79 5.05 -1.31 1.13
CA ALA A 79 4.80 -0.08 1.87
C ALA A 79 6.06 0.40 2.60
N GLN A 80 6.80 -0.51 3.24
CA GLN A 80 8.05 -0.19 3.93
C GLN A 80 9.11 0.38 2.96
N HIS A 81 9.25 -0.25 1.79
CA HIS A 81 10.14 0.24 0.73
C HIS A 81 9.76 1.66 0.30
N THR A 82 8.46 1.91 0.08
CA THR A 82 7.97 3.25 -0.31
C THR A 82 8.21 4.30 0.78
N LEU A 83 7.96 3.94 2.05
CA LEU A 83 8.16 4.83 3.19
C LEU A 83 9.63 5.18 3.40
N ALA A 84 10.53 4.19 3.40
CA ALA A 84 11.87 4.34 3.97
C ALA A 84 13.03 4.26 2.96
N GLU A 85 12.85 3.66 1.78
CA GLU A 85 13.98 3.24 0.94
C GLU A 85 13.93 3.78 -0.49
N CYS A 86 12.74 3.91 -1.07
CA CYS A 86 12.59 4.19 -2.48
C CYS A 86 13.08 5.59 -2.84
N VAL A 87 14.21 5.68 -3.55
CA VAL A 87 14.85 6.95 -3.95
C VAL A 87 13.93 7.92 -4.69
N ALA A 88 12.89 7.43 -5.36
CA ALA A 88 11.91 8.27 -6.05
C ALA A 88 11.14 9.22 -5.12
N TRP A 89 11.04 8.87 -3.83
CA TRP A 89 10.25 9.61 -2.83
C TRP A 89 11.13 10.33 -1.81
N GLU A 90 12.41 10.57 -2.11
CA GLU A 90 13.37 11.15 -1.17
C GLU A 90 12.94 12.53 -0.66
N GLU A 91 12.46 13.42 -1.52
CA GLU A 91 12.05 14.76 -1.11
C GLU A 91 10.80 14.72 -0.22
N GLN A 92 9.78 13.95 -0.60
CA GLN A 92 8.58 13.74 0.22
C GLN A 92 8.94 13.14 1.59
N ARG A 93 9.86 12.17 1.58
CA ARG A 93 10.32 11.50 2.79
C ARG A 93 11.11 12.45 3.69
N ARG A 94 11.88 13.38 3.12
CA ARG A 94 12.60 14.40 3.89
C ARG A 94 11.63 15.29 4.66
N VAL A 95 10.56 15.73 4.02
CA VAL A 95 9.49 16.49 4.69
C VAL A 95 8.87 15.68 5.82
N LEU A 96 8.50 14.42 5.56
CA LEU A 96 7.96 13.53 6.58
C LEU A 96 8.93 13.32 7.76
N THR A 97 10.20 13.08 7.46
CA THR A 97 11.26 12.82 8.45
C THR A 97 11.50 13.99 9.38
N ASN A 98 11.37 15.23 8.87
CA ASN A 98 11.49 16.43 9.70
C ASN A 98 10.37 16.52 10.75
N GLU A 99 9.18 16.02 10.44
CA GLU A 99 8.02 16.06 11.35
C GLU A 99 8.02 14.89 12.33
N ILE A 100 8.22 13.65 11.85
CA ILE A 100 8.02 12.44 12.67
C ILE A 100 9.31 11.74 13.09
N GLY A 101 10.47 12.20 12.61
CA GLY A 101 11.78 11.62 12.88
C GLY A 101 12.23 10.60 11.82
N GLY A 102 13.47 10.10 11.98
CA GLY A 102 14.15 9.27 10.96
C GLY A 102 13.79 7.78 10.95
N ASP A 103 13.15 7.26 12.00
CA ASP A 103 12.67 5.88 12.00
C ASP A 103 11.31 5.80 11.27
N LEU A 104 11.37 5.39 10.02
CA LEU A 104 10.21 5.22 9.15
C LEU A 104 9.76 3.75 9.05
N SER A 105 10.11 2.92 10.03
CA SER A 105 9.45 1.61 10.18
C SER A 105 7.95 1.80 10.42
N LEU A 106 7.11 0.93 9.85
CA LEU A 106 5.65 1.05 10.01
C LEU A 106 5.20 1.20 11.49
N PRO A 107 5.74 0.44 12.46
CA PRO A 107 5.41 0.64 13.89
C PRO A 107 5.83 2.01 14.43
N ALA A 108 6.97 2.55 14.02
CA ALA A 108 7.42 3.87 14.44
C ALA A 108 6.55 4.99 13.88
N VAL A 109 6.19 4.88 12.59
CA VAL A 109 5.24 5.81 11.94
C VAL A 109 3.89 5.79 12.66
N VAL A 110 3.33 4.60 12.92
CA VAL A 110 2.04 4.46 13.63
C VAL A 110 2.09 5.06 15.04
N ARG A 111 3.19 4.86 15.76
CA ARG A 111 3.39 5.49 17.08
C ARG A 111 3.37 7.01 16.97
N LYS A 112 4.08 7.57 16.00
CA LYS A 112 4.09 9.03 15.78
C LYS A 112 2.73 9.58 15.39
N MET A 113 1.97 8.86 14.57
CA MET A 113 0.61 9.26 14.20
C MET A 113 -0.31 9.42 15.42
N VAL A 114 -0.23 8.51 16.39
CA VAL A 114 -1.08 8.62 17.60
C VAL A 114 -0.62 9.71 18.55
N ASP A 115 0.69 10.04 18.57
CA ASP A 115 1.27 11.04 19.48
C ASP A 115 0.73 12.47 19.24
N SER A 116 0.47 12.87 17.98
CA SER A 116 -0.02 14.23 17.69
C SER A 116 -0.83 14.35 16.39
N ALA A 117 -1.66 15.39 16.30
CA ALA A 117 -2.45 15.69 15.10
C ALA A 117 -1.56 16.12 13.93
N GLU A 118 -0.49 16.87 14.21
CA GLU A 118 0.48 17.34 13.22
C GLU A 118 1.24 16.16 12.60
N SER A 119 1.67 15.19 13.44
CA SER A 119 2.31 13.97 12.97
C SER A 119 1.37 13.12 12.11
N TRP A 120 0.08 13.05 12.51
CA TRP A 120 -0.94 12.38 11.72
C TRP A 120 -1.10 13.05 10.34
N ASP A 121 -1.25 14.36 10.30
CA ASP A 121 -1.46 15.14 9.07
C ASP A 121 -0.25 15.12 8.15
N ALA A 122 0.97 15.09 8.70
CA ALA A 122 2.20 14.91 7.94
C ALA A 122 2.23 13.54 7.25
N VAL A 123 1.87 12.46 7.96
CA VAL A 123 1.78 11.11 7.38
C VAL A 123 0.67 11.04 6.34
N VAL A 124 -0.50 11.62 6.61
CA VAL A 124 -1.59 11.70 5.62
C VAL A 124 -1.12 12.42 4.36
N SER A 125 -0.50 13.59 4.49
CA SER A 125 -0.01 14.37 3.35
C SER A 125 1.01 13.60 2.51
N PHE A 126 1.98 12.95 3.16
CA PHE A 126 2.93 12.07 2.48
C PHE A 126 2.22 10.95 1.73
N CYS A 127 1.27 10.26 2.37
CA CYS A 127 0.53 9.16 1.76
C CYS A 127 -0.34 9.64 0.59
N GLU A 128 -1.00 10.79 0.71
CA GLU A 128 -1.80 11.36 -0.36
C GLU A 128 -0.95 11.70 -1.58
N ASP A 129 0.19 12.36 -1.38
CA ASP A 129 1.10 12.70 -2.48
C ASP A 129 1.69 11.43 -3.13
N VAL A 130 2.45 10.64 -2.38
CA VAL A 130 3.19 9.51 -2.92
C VAL A 130 2.29 8.42 -3.49
N ILE A 131 1.23 8.03 -2.76
CA ILE A 131 0.39 6.92 -3.19
C ILE A 131 -0.50 7.35 -4.36
N SER A 132 -0.93 8.62 -4.45
CA SER A 132 -1.67 9.07 -5.63
C SER A 132 -0.82 8.98 -6.91
N GLN A 133 0.46 9.34 -6.84
CA GLN A 133 1.40 9.22 -7.96
C GLN A 133 1.63 7.75 -8.35
N LYS A 134 1.83 6.86 -7.37
CA LYS A 134 1.97 5.41 -7.61
C LYS A 134 0.72 4.82 -8.27
N GLU A 135 -0.46 5.18 -7.80
CA GLU A 135 -1.71 4.71 -8.39
C GLU A 135 -1.92 5.23 -9.82
N THR A 136 -1.53 6.48 -10.10
CA THR A 136 -1.60 7.03 -11.47
C THR A 136 -0.67 6.26 -12.39
N ALA A 137 0.58 6.03 -11.97
CA ALA A 137 1.53 5.22 -12.73
C ALA A 137 1.04 3.76 -12.93
N GLU A 138 0.40 3.15 -11.92
CA GLU A 138 -0.26 1.84 -12.06
C GLU A 138 -1.34 1.88 -13.15
N ARG A 139 -2.22 2.89 -13.13
CA ARG A 139 -3.31 3.03 -14.11
C ARG A 139 -2.79 3.24 -15.52
N GLU A 140 -1.73 4.01 -15.70
CA GLU A 140 -1.09 4.23 -17.01
C GLU A 140 -0.51 2.91 -17.56
N ARG A 141 0.10 2.08 -16.71
CA ARG A 141 0.59 0.75 -17.08
C ARG A 141 -0.53 -0.23 -17.38
N ASP A 142 -1.64 -0.17 -16.66
CA ASP A 142 -2.84 -0.96 -16.95
C ASP A 142 -3.40 -0.66 -18.35
N ILE A 143 -3.32 0.61 -18.78
CA ILE A 143 -3.78 1.06 -20.10
C ILE A 143 -2.79 0.65 -21.20
N SER A 144 -1.49 0.87 -21.00
CA SER A 144 -0.46 0.62 -22.02
C SER A 144 -0.10 -0.85 -22.20
N THR A 145 -0.22 -1.66 -21.13
CA THR A 145 0.11 -3.10 -21.15
C THR A 145 -1.08 -3.90 -20.57
N PRO A 146 -2.13 -4.13 -21.38
CA PRO A 146 -3.32 -4.82 -20.90
C PRO A 146 -3.03 -6.29 -20.62
N LEU A 147 -2.82 -6.64 -19.35
CA LEU A 147 -2.87 -8.04 -18.93
C LEU A 147 -4.34 -8.45 -18.70
N PRO A 148 -4.76 -9.69 -19.06
CA PRO A 148 -6.12 -10.16 -18.81
C PRO A 148 -6.59 -9.99 -17.36
N ALA A 149 -5.67 -10.12 -16.41
CA ALA A 149 -5.91 -9.91 -14.98
C ALA A 149 -6.11 -8.43 -14.57
N ARG A 150 -5.52 -7.46 -15.31
CA ARG A 150 -5.63 -6.01 -15.04
C ARG A 150 -6.96 -5.41 -15.48
N SER A 151 -7.55 -5.92 -16.56
CA SER A 151 -8.80 -5.42 -17.16
C SER A 151 -10.03 -5.48 -16.22
N ARG A 152 -9.98 -6.27 -15.13
CA ARG A 152 -11.11 -6.41 -14.19
C ARG A 152 -11.44 -5.13 -13.40
N ARG A 153 -10.48 -4.22 -13.17
CA ARG A 153 -10.71 -2.96 -12.43
C ARG A 153 -11.45 -1.91 -13.27
N THR A 154 -11.07 -1.75 -14.54
CA THR A 154 -11.72 -0.81 -15.48
C THR A 154 -13.18 -1.22 -15.74
N GLY A 155 -13.45 -2.52 -15.87
CA GLY A 155 -14.81 -3.04 -16.03
C GLY A 155 -15.73 -2.79 -14.83
N ARG A 156 -15.21 -2.75 -13.59
CA ARG A 156 -16.00 -2.50 -12.38
C ARG A 156 -16.27 -1.01 -12.14
N ARG A 157 -15.30 -0.12 -12.40
CA ARG A 157 -15.50 1.35 -12.33
C ARG A 157 -16.44 1.85 -13.41
N ARG A 158 -16.29 1.42 -14.67
CA ARG A 158 -17.24 1.78 -15.75
C ARG A 158 -18.68 1.44 -15.39
N ARG A 159 -18.93 0.32 -14.70
CA ARG A 159 -20.28 -0.04 -14.22
C ARG A 159 -20.77 0.86 -13.09
N ALA A 160 -19.90 1.31 -12.19
CA ALA A 160 -20.24 2.23 -11.11
C ALA A 160 -20.56 3.64 -11.64
N ASP A 161 -19.72 4.17 -12.55
CA ASP A 161 -19.95 5.48 -13.19
C ASP A 161 -21.24 5.46 -14.03
N ASN A 162 -21.51 4.36 -14.73
CA ASN A 162 -22.75 4.19 -15.51
C ASN A 162 -24.00 3.98 -14.64
N ALA A 163 -23.84 3.48 -13.40
CA ALA A 163 -24.95 3.35 -12.44
C ALA A 163 -25.32 4.67 -11.77
N LEU A 164 -24.38 5.62 -11.67
CA LEU A 164 -24.63 6.98 -11.17
C LEU A 164 -25.33 7.89 -12.21
N PHE A 165 -25.34 7.48 -13.48
CA PHE A 165 -25.93 8.22 -14.60
C PHE A 165 -27.20 7.58 -15.17
N GLN A 166 -27.84 6.63 -14.47
CA GLN A 166 -29.16 6.15 -14.88
C GLN A 166 -30.23 7.17 -14.44
N PRO A 167 -30.93 7.85 -15.37
CA PRO A 167 -32.11 8.61 -15.01
C PRO A 167 -33.24 7.67 -14.55
N PRO A 168 -34.18 8.17 -13.72
CA PRO A 168 -35.26 7.36 -13.11
C PRO A 168 -36.20 6.72 -14.12
#